data_AF-A0A078INX7-F1
#
_entry.id   AF-A0A078INX7-F1
#
_cell.length_a   1.000
_cell.length_b   1.000
_cell.length_c   1.000
_cell.angle_alpha   90.00
_cell.angle_beta   90.00
_cell.angle_gamma   90.00
#
_symmetry.space_group_name_H-M   'P 1'
#
loop_
_entity.id
_entity.type
_entity.pdbx_description
1 polymer ?
#
loop_
_entity_poly.entity_id
_entity_poly.type
_entity_poly.pdbx_seq_one_letter_code
_entity_poly.pdbx_strand_id
1 'polypeptide(L)'
;MGIFPGFGAWINLNKQQAPKAESKKSKNVKSKPGSEINTNAESEETKRQLKLWRAEEKKFPWQRDYPPKVKVSKTSIGETHLEMAFSIGLPPETVFDIVTSHDNQTYSYFKQMKRRKILDVKSSKVLRDNGRDEKVVVVKKSAPWKFLWWDGKMPIELIFNENRKDLLTLFRIPREDVMNMERLLGQLQIKPWYIDSDKYCTAREPKSAEEYRKCSGGKGLLGSKLKLDMVYIPMQPLDMPPFSWYIRRVTTKSTKSLMEDLQIRGAVLRSI
;
A
#
# COMPACT_ATOMS: atom_id res chain seq x y z
N MET A 1 9.91 -11.24 -30.65
CA MET A 1 9.19 -11.75 -29.45
C MET A 1 9.94 -11.22 -28.23
N GLY A 2 9.38 -10.19 -27.58
CA GLY A 2 10.09 -9.39 -26.58
C GLY A 2 10.17 -10.10 -25.22
N ILE A 3 11.40 -10.37 -24.80
CA ILE A 3 11.80 -10.80 -23.46
C ILE A 3 11.62 -9.60 -22.53
N PHE A 4 10.78 -9.69 -21.50
CA PHE A 4 10.71 -8.69 -20.44
C PHE A 4 11.95 -8.81 -19.54
N PRO A 5 12.89 -7.84 -19.53
CA PRO A 5 14.01 -7.83 -18.61
C PRO A 5 13.68 -6.83 -17.49
N GLY A 6 13.04 -7.28 -16.41
CA GLY A 6 12.53 -6.36 -15.39
C GLY A 6 12.77 -6.74 -13.93
N PHE A 7 12.89 -8.03 -13.60
CA PHE A 7 12.97 -8.47 -12.19
C PHE A 7 14.35 -9.01 -11.77
N GLY A 8 15.24 -9.32 -12.71
CA GLY A 8 16.51 -10.02 -12.41
C GLY A 8 17.69 -9.16 -11.95
N ALA A 9 17.68 -7.84 -12.20
CA ALA A 9 18.86 -7.00 -12.04
C ALA A 9 18.99 -6.30 -10.67
N TRP A 10 18.03 -6.45 -9.75
CA TRP A 10 17.99 -5.67 -8.50
C TRP A 10 17.91 -6.49 -7.21
N ILE A 11 17.81 -7.81 -7.27
CA ILE A 11 17.77 -8.65 -6.07
C ILE A 11 19.17 -9.18 -5.77
N ASN A 12 20.01 -8.30 -5.21
CA ASN A 12 21.18 -8.73 -4.46
C ASN A 12 21.11 -8.11 -3.05
N LEU A 13 20.19 -8.61 -2.24
CA LEU A 13 20.08 -8.28 -0.83
C LEU A 13 20.64 -9.46 -0.03
N ASN A 14 21.84 -9.21 0.51
CA ASN A 14 22.59 -10.08 1.39
C ASN A 14 21.71 -10.92 2.32
N LYS A 15 21.90 -12.25 2.27
CA LYS A 15 21.54 -13.18 3.33
C LYS A 15 22.37 -12.85 4.57
N GLN A 16 21.89 -11.95 5.43
CA GLN A 16 22.37 -11.89 6.81
C GLN A 16 21.27 -12.36 7.75
N GLN A 17 21.53 -13.52 8.34
CA GLN A 17 20.79 -14.07 9.48
C GLN A 17 20.57 -12.99 10.55
N ALA A 18 19.34 -12.87 11.02
CA ALA A 18 19.04 -12.11 12.22
C ALA A 18 19.86 -12.67 13.40
N PRO A 19 20.62 -11.84 14.14
CA PRO A 19 21.25 -12.30 15.37
C PRO A 19 20.15 -12.59 16.42
N LYS A 20 20.24 -13.76 17.05
CA LYS A 20 19.47 -14.10 18.24
C LYS A 20 19.84 -13.11 19.35
N ALA A 21 18.90 -12.28 19.79
CA ALA A 21 19.07 -11.43 20.96
C ALA A 21 18.02 -11.79 22.01
N GLU A 22 18.52 -12.07 23.21
CA GLU A 22 17.83 -12.64 24.36
C GLU A 22 16.77 -11.72 24.97
N SER A 23 15.78 -12.35 25.61
CA SER A 23 14.66 -11.68 26.27
C SER A 23 15.08 -10.87 27.48
N LYS A 24 14.72 -9.57 27.54
CA LYS A 24 14.46 -8.86 28.80
C LYS A 24 13.22 -7.95 28.71
N LYS A 25 12.22 -8.36 29.50
CA LYS A 25 11.05 -7.67 30.08
C LYS A 25 10.42 -6.45 29.37
N SER A 26 9.15 -6.62 29.03
CA SER A 26 8.17 -5.60 28.65
C SER A 26 8.00 -4.50 29.71
N LYS A 27 8.11 -3.23 29.31
CA LYS A 27 7.63 -2.08 30.09
C LYS A 27 6.30 -1.60 29.50
N ASN A 28 5.21 -1.85 30.21
CA ASN A 28 3.90 -1.27 29.93
C ASN A 28 3.98 0.24 30.17
N VAL A 29 3.89 1.05 29.12
CA VAL A 29 3.72 2.50 29.24
C VAL A 29 2.24 2.83 29.05
N LYS A 30 1.61 3.20 30.16
CA LYS A 30 0.24 3.74 30.24
C LYS A 30 0.22 5.09 29.51
N SER A 31 -0.67 5.21 28.54
CA SER A 31 -0.83 6.38 27.66
C SER A 31 -1.20 7.66 28.42
N LYS A 32 -0.37 8.71 28.29
CA LYS A 32 -0.79 10.10 28.56
C LYS A 32 -1.57 10.64 27.35
N PRO A 33 -2.68 11.38 27.54
CA PRO A 33 -3.37 12.06 26.47
C PRO A 33 -2.69 13.41 26.20
N GLY A 34 -2.56 13.77 24.92
CA GLY A 34 -2.07 15.09 24.50
C GLY A 34 -0.57 15.14 24.20
N SER A 35 -0.21 14.77 22.98
CA SER A 35 0.88 15.44 22.27
C SER A 35 0.61 15.30 20.77
N GLU A 36 0.82 16.41 20.09
CA GLU A 36 0.52 16.68 18.70
C GLU A 36 1.01 15.59 17.75
N ILE A 37 0.24 15.40 16.68
CA ILE A 37 0.61 14.60 15.52
C ILE A 37 1.99 15.09 15.09
N ASN A 38 3.00 14.21 15.08
CA ASN A 38 4.23 14.45 14.37
C ASN A 38 3.91 14.44 12.86
N THR A 39 3.27 15.49 12.38
CA THR A 39 3.14 15.80 10.96
C THR A 39 4.54 16.07 10.46
N ASN A 40 5.12 15.07 9.79
CA ASN A 40 6.12 15.33 8.76
C ASN A 40 5.62 16.53 7.96
N ALA A 41 6.40 17.62 7.90
CA ALA A 41 5.98 18.87 7.27
C ALA A 41 5.36 18.58 5.89
N GLU A 42 4.03 18.59 5.85
CA GLU A 42 3.26 18.34 4.65
C GLU A 42 3.67 19.43 3.65
N SER A 43 4.16 19.01 2.48
CA SER A 43 4.60 19.94 1.46
C SER A 43 3.48 20.95 1.18
N GLU A 44 3.82 22.23 1.06
CA GLU A 44 2.85 23.27 0.70
C GLU A 44 2.10 22.93 -0.61
N GLU A 45 2.76 22.18 -1.51
CA GLU A 45 2.11 21.65 -2.71
C GLU A 45 1.05 20.59 -2.39
N THR A 46 1.32 19.67 -1.47
CA THR A 46 0.37 18.63 -1.04
C THR A 46 -0.87 19.27 -0.39
N LYS A 47 -0.67 20.26 0.50
CA LYS A 47 -1.78 21.04 1.08
C LYS A 47 -2.62 21.75 0.02
N ARG A 48 -1.96 22.36 -0.97
CA ARG A 48 -2.64 23.02 -2.09
C ARG A 48 -3.47 22.02 -2.90
N GLN A 49 -2.88 20.89 -3.27
CA GLN A 49 -3.57 19.86 -4.05
C GLN A 49 -4.77 19.29 -3.30
N LEU A 50 -4.66 19.07 -1.98
CA LEU A 50 -5.81 18.66 -1.17
C LEU A 50 -6.94 19.69 -1.18
N LYS A 51 -6.63 21.00 -1.13
CA LYS A 51 -7.64 22.06 -1.28
C LYS A 51 -8.32 22.01 -2.64
N LEU A 52 -7.56 21.78 -3.72
CA LEU A 52 -8.12 21.63 -5.07
C LEU A 52 -9.03 20.41 -5.16
N TRP A 53 -8.58 19.26 -4.66
CA TRP A 53 -9.37 18.02 -4.62
C TRP A 53 -10.69 18.19 -3.87
N ARG A 54 -10.67 18.82 -2.69
CA ARG A 54 -11.88 19.09 -1.90
C ARG A 54 -12.83 20.06 -2.60
N ALA A 55 -12.29 21.09 -3.24
CA ALA A 55 -13.08 22.04 -3.99
C ALA A 55 -13.75 21.40 -5.21
N GLU A 56 -13.07 20.48 -5.89
CA GLU A 56 -13.64 19.73 -7.00
C GLU A 56 -14.70 18.73 -6.52
N GLU A 57 -14.42 17.97 -5.46
CA GLU A 57 -15.35 16.99 -4.90
C GLU A 57 -16.70 17.62 -4.52
N LYS A 58 -16.66 18.84 -3.97
CA LYS A 58 -17.87 19.60 -3.61
C LYS A 58 -18.69 20.04 -4.82
N LYS A 59 -18.05 20.26 -5.97
CA LYS A 59 -18.75 20.63 -7.22
C LYS A 59 -19.32 19.38 -7.89
N PHE A 60 -18.47 18.37 -8.06
CA PHE A 60 -18.81 17.11 -8.70
C PHE A 60 -18.10 15.97 -7.97
N PRO A 61 -18.83 14.99 -7.41
CA PRO A 61 -18.23 13.83 -6.79
C PRO A 61 -17.31 13.12 -7.79
N TRP A 62 -16.07 12.83 -7.39
CA TRP A 62 -15.11 12.19 -8.28
C TRP A 62 -15.46 10.73 -8.53
N GLN A 63 -15.70 10.39 -9.80
CA GLN A 63 -16.12 9.05 -10.21
C GLN A 63 -15.02 8.23 -10.93
N ARG A 64 -13.84 8.81 -11.21
CA ARG A 64 -12.79 8.14 -12.03
C ARG A 64 -11.78 7.31 -11.21
N ASP A 65 -12.12 6.91 -10.00
CA ASP A 65 -11.35 5.88 -9.30
C ASP A 65 -11.68 4.53 -9.94
N TYR A 66 -10.89 4.13 -10.93
CA TYR A 66 -11.13 2.87 -11.65
C TYR A 66 -10.94 1.69 -10.68
N PRO A 67 -11.84 0.69 -10.71
CA PRO A 67 -11.66 -0.49 -9.89
C PRO A 67 -10.34 -1.19 -10.26
N PRO A 68 -9.67 -1.88 -9.32
CA PRO A 68 -8.40 -2.53 -9.59
C PRO A 68 -8.50 -3.51 -10.76
N LYS A 69 -7.72 -3.24 -11.80
CA LYS A 69 -7.50 -4.16 -12.91
C LYS A 69 -6.55 -5.25 -12.43
N VAL A 70 -7.05 -6.47 -12.34
CA VAL A 70 -6.30 -7.61 -11.79
C VAL A 70 -5.79 -8.48 -12.93
N LYS A 71 -4.50 -8.81 -12.89
CA LYS A 71 -3.88 -9.84 -13.72
C LYS A 71 -3.26 -10.89 -12.81
N VAL A 72 -3.51 -12.16 -13.11
CA VAL A 72 -2.96 -13.28 -12.34
C VAL A 72 -2.27 -14.23 -13.31
N SER A 73 -0.99 -14.47 -13.08
CA SER A 73 -0.19 -15.41 -13.88
C SER A 73 0.48 -16.45 -12.97
N LYS A 74 0.72 -17.64 -13.50
CA LYS A 74 1.56 -18.64 -12.85
C LYS A 74 2.97 -18.51 -13.41
N THR A 75 3.97 -18.40 -12.55
CA THR A 75 5.38 -18.36 -12.98
C THR A 75 5.98 -19.76 -12.97
N SER A 76 5.72 -20.52 -11.91
CA SER A 76 6.21 -21.88 -11.68
C SER A 76 5.16 -22.69 -10.89
N ILE A 77 5.44 -23.96 -10.58
CA ILE A 77 4.54 -24.78 -9.75
C ILE A 77 4.45 -24.13 -8.36
N GLY A 78 3.23 -23.92 -7.86
CA GLY A 78 2.99 -23.26 -6.57
C GLY A 78 3.10 -21.73 -6.57
N GLU A 79 3.92 -21.15 -7.45
CA GLU A 79 4.14 -19.70 -7.50
C GLU A 79 3.06 -18.97 -8.30
N THR A 80 2.43 -17.98 -7.65
CA THR A 80 1.48 -17.09 -8.29
C THR A 80 1.97 -15.65 -8.27
N HIS A 81 1.92 -15.02 -9.45
CA HIS A 81 2.16 -13.60 -9.63
C HIS A 81 0.82 -12.88 -9.82
N LEU A 82 0.63 -11.82 -9.03
CA LEU A 82 -0.58 -11.00 -8.95
C LEU A 82 -0.20 -9.55 -9.21
N GLU A 83 -0.68 -9.01 -10.32
CA GLU A 83 -0.51 -7.60 -10.67
C GLU A 83 -1.88 -6.90 -10.54
N MET A 84 -1.91 -5.76 -9.85
CA MET A 84 -3.07 -4.88 -9.81
C MET A 84 -2.69 -3.46 -10.18
N ALA A 85 -3.49 -2.84 -11.04
CA ALA A 85 -3.37 -1.43 -11.38
C ALA A 85 -4.68 -0.70 -11.10
N PHE A 86 -4.61 0.42 -10.37
CA PHE A 86 -5.76 1.26 -10.01
C PHE A 86 -5.34 2.72 -9.84
N SER A 87 -6.32 3.61 -9.75
CA SER A 87 -6.12 5.04 -9.52
C SER A 87 -6.81 5.50 -8.26
N ILE A 88 -6.24 6.51 -7.62
CA ILE A 88 -6.83 7.23 -6.49
C ILE A 88 -6.76 8.73 -6.80
N GLY A 89 -7.88 9.41 -6.65
CA GLY A 89 -7.96 10.86 -6.68
C GLY A 89 -7.35 11.50 -5.42
N LEU A 90 -6.03 11.42 -5.25
CA LEU A 90 -5.28 12.12 -4.22
C LEU A 90 -3.83 12.33 -4.69
N PRO A 91 -3.10 13.31 -4.13
CA PRO A 91 -1.70 13.51 -4.44
C PRO A 91 -0.85 12.27 -4.08
N PRO A 92 0.19 11.92 -4.86
CA PRO A 92 1.02 10.74 -4.61
C PRO A 92 1.64 10.68 -3.21
N GLU A 93 2.09 11.82 -2.67
CA GLU A 93 2.61 11.89 -1.31
C GLU A 93 1.55 11.56 -0.27
N THR A 94 0.33 12.10 -0.40
CA THR A 94 -0.78 11.78 0.51
C THR A 94 -1.12 10.30 0.46
N VAL A 95 -1.16 9.70 -0.74
CA VAL A 95 -1.44 8.26 -0.87
C VAL A 95 -0.33 7.42 -0.24
N PHE A 96 0.93 7.81 -0.42
CA PHE A 96 2.06 7.16 0.22
C PHE A 96 1.97 7.24 1.75
N ASP A 97 1.64 8.42 2.30
CA ASP A 97 1.46 8.63 3.73
C ASP A 97 0.30 7.77 4.27
N ILE A 98 -0.80 7.60 3.52
CA ILE A 98 -1.91 6.69 3.92
C ILE A 98 -1.43 5.23 3.96
N VAL A 99 -0.69 4.78 2.93
CA VAL A 99 -0.20 3.40 2.85
C VAL A 99 0.81 3.09 3.96
N THR A 100 1.68 4.05 4.28
CA THR A 100 2.75 3.91 5.28
C THR A 100 2.34 4.36 6.69
N SER A 101 1.11 4.88 6.86
CA SER A 101 0.52 5.15 8.16
C SER A 101 0.21 3.83 8.88
N HIS A 102 1.16 3.41 9.70
CA HIS A 102 1.07 2.17 10.49
C HIS A 102 0.51 2.41 11.90
N ASP A 103 -0.15 3.54 12.14
CA ASP A 103 -0.80 3.86 13.40
C ASP A 103 -2.28 3.46 13.40
N ASN A 104 -2.85 3.33 14.61
CA ASN A 104 -4.27 3.05 14.80
C ASN A 104 -5.14 4.31 14.76
N GLN A 105 -4.53 5.50 14.66
CA GLN A 105 -5.17 6.80 14.91
C GLN A 105 -5.68 7.44 13.61
N THR A 106 -4.91 7.35 12.54
CA THR A 106 -5.34 7.59 11.15
C THR A 106 -6.43 6.60 10.74
N TYR A 107 -6.39 5.39 11.31
CA TYR A 107 -7.43 4.36 11.19
C TYR A 107 -8.72 4.67 11.99
N SER A 108 -8.71 5.65 12.90
CA SER A 108 -9.80 5.93 13.85
C SER A 108 -11.04 6.55 13.19
N TYR A 109 -10.87 7.50 12.27
CA TYR A 109 -11.99 8.12 11.55
C TYR A 109 -12.76 7.07 10.72
N PHE A 110 -12.03 6.15 10.08
CA PHE A 110 -12.59 5.07 9.27
C PHE A 110 -13.18 3.91 10.09
N LYS A 111 -12.77 3.77 11.35
CA LYS A 111 -13.38 2.84 12.32
C LYS A 111 -14.84 3.19 12.61
N GLN A 112 -15.20 4.48 12.49
CA GLN A 112 -16.58 4.96 12.66
C GLN A 112 -17.46 4.62 11.45
N MET A 113 -16.90 4.53 10.24
CA MET A 113 -17.57 3.98 9.05
C MET A 113 -17.62 2.44 9.13
N LYS A 114 -18.49 1.97 10.02
CA LYS A 114 -18.73 0.61 10.56
C LYS A 114 -18.86 -0.61 9.61
N ARG A 115 -18.19 -0.72 8.45
CA ARG A 115 -18.52 -1.83 7.51
C ARG A 115 -17.42 -2.76 6.99
N ARG A 116 -16.11 -2.46 7.03
CA ARG A 116 -15.09 -3.40 6.53
C ARG A 116 -13.75 -3.30 7.27
N LYS A 117 -13.60 -3.99 8.40
CA LYS A 117 -12.27 -4.16 9.00
C LYS A 117 -11.51 -5.24 8.22
N ILE A 118 -10.73 -4.84 7.22
CA ILE A 118 -9.96 -5.80 6.42
C ILE A 118 -8.63 -6.14 7.11
N LEU A 119 -8.03 -5.21 7.88
CA LEU A 119 -6.81 -5.45 8.65
C LEU A 119 -6.76 -4.58 9.91
N ASP A 120 -6.81 -5.19 11.10
CA ASP A 120 -6.62 -4.50 12.37
C ASP A 120 -5.12 -4.40 12.70
N VAL A 121 -4.54 -3.20 12.79
CA VAL A 121 -3.14 -3.03 13.18
C VAL A 121 -2.99 -3.27 14.69
N LYS A 122 -2.16 -4.24 15.07
CA LYS A 122 -1.90 -4.59 16.48
C LYS A 122 -0.72 -3.81 17.04
N SER A 123 0.36 -3.76 16.28
CA SER A 123 1.56 -3.00 16.65
C SER A 123 2.40 -2.72 15.41
N SER A 124 3.12 -1.60 15.43
CA SER A 124 4.17 -1.29 14.46
C SER A 124 5.47 -0.97 15.21
N LYS A 125 6.59 -1.42 14.67
CA LYS A 125 7.93 -1.17 15.22
C LYS A 125 8.86 -0.78 14.07
N VAL A 126 9.46 0.39 14.19
CA VAL A 126 10.51 0.84 13.26
C VAL A 126 11.79 0.06 13.57
N LEU A 127 12.33 -0.66 12.59
CA LEU A 127 13.60 -1.39 12.72
C LEU A 127 14.78 -0.52 12.30
N ARG A 128 14.61 0.24 11.23
CA ARG A 128 15.61 1.18 10.68
C ARG A 128 14.91 2.42 10.19
N ASP A 129 15.52 3.56 10.44
CA ASP A 129 15.05 4.86 10.00
C ASP A 129 16.26 5.60 9.45
N ASN A 130 16.38 5.65 8.12
CA ASN A 130 17.46 6.36 7.43
C ASN A 130 17.06 7.82 7.19
N GLY A 131 16.12 8.37 7.97
CA GLY A 131 15.64 9.74 7.83
C GLY A 131 14.50 9.86 6.82
N ARG A 132 14.53 10.90 5.97
CA ARG A 132 13.40 11.25 5.10
C ARG A 132 13.12 10.27 3.97
N ASP A 133 14.10 9.44 3.62
CA ASP A 133 14.10 8.72 2.34
C ASP A 133 13.72 7.25 2.49
N GLU A 134 14.31 6.54 3.46
CA GLU A 134 14.12 5.11 3.62
C GLU A 134 13.81 4.71 5.06
N LYS A 135 12.80 3.86 5.22
CA LYS A 135 12.35 3.38 6.52
C LYS A 135 11.96 1.92 6.45
N VAL A 136 12.43 1.13 7.41
CA VAL A 136 12.07 -0.27 7.55
C VAL A 136 11.19 -0.46 8.79
N VAL A 137 9.95 -0.90 8.58
CA VAL A 137 8.94 -1.04 9.62
C VAL A 137 8.43 -2.48 9.68
N VAL A 138 8.44 -3.07 10.87
CA VAL A 138 7.74 -4.33 11.15
C VAL A 138 6.33 -4.00 11.64
N VAL A 139 5.33 -4.60 11.03
CA VAL A 139 3.94 -4.35 11.35
C VAL A 139 3.25 -5.66 11.62
N LYS A 140 2.65 -5.77 12.80
CA LYS A 140 1.78 -6.88 13.18
C LYS A 140 0.34 -6.45 12.96
N LYS A 141 -0.33 -7.11 12.04
CA LYS A 141 -1.75 -6.91 11.71
C LYS A 141 -2.54 -8.17 12.09
N SER A 142 -3.85 -8.02 12.20
CA SER A 142 -4.78 -9.12 12.39
C SER A 142 -5.79 -9.05 11.26
N ALA A 143 -5.74 -10.04 10.38
CA ALA A 143 -6.68 -10.17 9.26
C ALA A 143 -7.85 -11.07 9.66
N PRO A 144 -9.09 -10.71 9.31
CA PRO A 144 -10.16 -11.68 9.32
C PRO A 144 -9.84 -12.79 8.31
N TRP A 145 -9.95 -14.03 8.75
CA TRP A 145 -9.66 -15.21 7.94
C TRP A 145 -10.93 -16.04 7.82
N LYS A 146 -11.32 -16.31 6.59
CA LYS A 146 -12.45 -17.18 6.25
C LYS A 146 -11.94 -18.28 5.33
N PHE A 147 -11.63 -19.44 5.90
CA PHE A 147 -11.13 -20.60 5.16
C PHE A 147 -12.08 -21.77 5.35
N LEU A 148 -12.75 -22.15 4.26
CA LEU A 148 -13.84 -23.13 4.28
C LEU A 148 -14.91 -22.71 5.31
N TRP A 149 -15.12 -23.52 6.35
CA TRP A 149 -16.14 -23.34 7.39
C TRP A 149 -15.64 -22.52 8.59
N TRP A 150 -14.36 -22.12 8.62
CA TRP A 150 -13.71 -21.54 9.79
C TRP A 150 -13.58 -20.03 9.62
N ASP A 151 -14.26 -19.29 10.48
CA ASP A 151 -14.14 -17.83 10.61
C ASP A 151 -13.24 -17.52 11.81
N GLY A 152 -12.16 -16.76 11.59
CA GLY A 152 -11.18 -16.46 12.62
C GLY A 152 -10.42 -15.16 12.38
N LYS A 153 -9.43 -14.89 13.24
CA LYS A 153 -8.50 -13.78 13.09
C LYS A 153 -7.08 -14.32 13.01
N MET A 154 -6.42 -14.07 11.89
CA MET A 154 -5.05 -14.50 11.67
C MET A 154 -4.08 -13.35 11.99
N PRO A 155 -3.10 -13.53 12.89
CA PRO A 155 -2.01 -12.59 13.04
C PRO A 155 -1.10 -12.67 11.81
N ILE A 156 -0.76 -11.51 11.25
CA ILE A 156 0.15 -11.38 10.11
C ILE A 156 1.26 -10.43 10.55
N GLU A 157 2.50 -10.84 10.37
CA GLU A 157 3.67 -9.98 10.55
C GLU A 157 4.25 -9.67 9.17
N LEU A 158 4.41 -8.38 8.86
CA LEU A 158 4.98 -7.91 7.59
C LEU A 158 6.16 -6.97 7.89
N ILE A 159 7.21 -7.11 7.09
CA ILE A 159 8.29 -6.12 7.02
C ILE A 159 8.02 -5.25 5.81
N PHE A 160 7.90 -3.95 6.03
CA PHE A 160 7.83 -2.91 5.01
C PHE A 160 9.19 -2.24 4.87
N ASN A 161 9.64 -2.06 3.64
CA ASN A 161 10.73 -1.19 3.25
C ASN A 161 10.12 -0.05 2.42
N GLU A 162 10.02 1.11 3.05
CA GLU A 162 9.38 2.32 2.54
C GLU A 162 10.47 3.19 1.92
N ASN A 163 10.35 3.52 0.64
CA ASN A 163 11.20 4.49 -0.05
C ASN A 163 10.32 5.68 -0.48
N ARG A 164 10.51 6.81 0.19
CA ARG A 164 9.71 8.03 -0.01
C ARG A 164 10.09 8.79 -1.27
N LYS A 165 11.36 8.73 -1.70
CA LYS A 165 11.84 9.40 -2.92
C LYS A 165 11.16 8.84 -4.18
N ASP A 166 11.07 7.51 -4.24
CA ASP A 166 10.50 6.81 -5.40
C ASP A 166 9.01 6.46 -5.22
N LEU A 167 8.41 6.86 -4.09
CA LEU A 167 7.05 6.50 -3.67
C LEU A 167 6.78 4.99 -3.85
N LEU A 168 7.75 4.21 -3.37
CA LEU A 168 7.82 2.77 -3.50
C LEU A 168 7.76 2.12 -2.12
N THR A 169 6.96 1.07 -1.99
CA THR A 169 6.91 0.28 -0.76
C THR A 169 7.06 -1.19 -1.10
N LEU A 170 8.13 -1.79 -0.60
CA LEU A 170 8.33 -3.23 -0.67
C LEU A 170 7.85 -3.85 0.63
N PHE A 171 7.14 -4.97 0.56
CA PHE A 171 6.70 -5.69 1.74
C PHE A 171 6.88 -7.19 1.61
N ARG A 172 7.18 -7.84 2.73
CA ARG A 172 7.38 -9.28 2.78
C ARG A 172 6.99 -9.87 4.13
N ILE A 173 6.75 -11.18 4.15
CA ILE A 173 6.64 -11.94 5.40
C ILE A 173 8.06 -12.23 5.93
N PRO A 174 8.32 -12.09 7.25
CA PRO A 174 9.64 -12.32 7.84
C PRO A 174 9.98 -13.80 8.10
N ARG A 175 8.98 -14.67 8.25
CA ARG A 175 9.13 -16.09 8.58
C ARG A 175 8.34 -16.96 7.61
N GLU A 176 8.94 -18.06 7.19
CA GLU A 176 8.32 -19.10 6.39
C GLU A 176 7.44 -19.94 7.33
N ASP A 177 6.11 -19.82 7.21
CA ASP A 177 5.03 -20.52 7.99
C ASP A 177 3.84 -19.62 8.32
N VAL A 178 4.02 -18.30 8.29
CA VAL A 178 2.92 -17.36 8.53
C VAL A 178 1.96 -17.39 7.34
N MET A 179 0.67 -17.61 7.61
CA MET A 179 -0.41 -17.75 6.61
C MET A 179 -0.32 -19.00 5.74
N ASN A 180 0.42 -20.03 6.16
CA ASN A 180 0.74 -21.19 5.32
C ASN A 180 1.39 -20.75 3.99
N MET A 181 2.15 -19.66 4.03
CA MET A 181 2.91 -19.14 2.89
C MET A 181 4.39 -19.36 3.17
N GLU A 182 5.06 -20.00 2.22
CA GLU A 182 6.52 -20.09 2.22
C GLU A 182 7.12 -18.74 1.85
N ARG A 183 6.56 -18.09 0.83
CA ARG A 183 7.03 -16.78 0.35
C ARG A 183 5.87 -15.86 0.08
N LEU A 184 6.01 -14.61 0.51
CA LEU A 184 5.19 -13.50 0.05
C LEU A 184 6.08 -12.27 -0.07
N LEU A 185 6.16 -11.75 -1.29
CA LEU A 185 6.86 -10.52 -1.62
C LEU A 185 5.92 -9.65 -2.43
N GLY A 186 5.79 -8.39 -2.04
CA GLY A 186 4.99 -7.42 -2.76
C GLY A 186 5.70 -6.09 -2.90
N GLN A 187 5.34 -5.40 -3.97
CA GLN A 187 5.84 -4.09 -4.33
C GLN A 187 4.65 -3.24 -4.70
N LEU A 188 4.46 -2.13 -3.98
CA LEU A 188 3.50 -1.10 -4.32
C LEU A 188 4.26 0.13 -4.80
N GLN A 189 4.00 0.53 -6.05
CA GLN A 189 4.55 1.74 -6.65
C GLN A 189 3.43 2.76 -6.88
N ILE A 190 3.67 4.01 -6.49
CA ILE A 190 2.75 5.13 -6.71
C ILE A 190 3.39 6.08 -7.72
N LYS A 191 2.67 6.38 -8.80
CA LYS A 191 3.10 7.33 -9.84
C LYS A 191 2.12 8.51 -9.92
N PRO A 192 2.59 9.72 -10.26
CA PRO A 192 1.70 10.85 -10.47
C PRO A 192 0.74 10.60 -11.64
N TRP A 193 -0.48 11.10 -11.49
CA TRP A 193 -1.50 11.11 -12.53
C TRP A 193 -1.99 12.54 -12.78
N TYR A 194 -1.63 13.09 -13.93
CA TYR A 194 -1.98 14.44 -14.34
C TYR A 194 -3.36 14.43 -15.01
N ILE A 195 -4.40 14.75 -14.24
CA ILE A 195 -5.80 14.55 -14.67
C ILE A 195 -6.21 15.53 -15.76
N ASP A 196 -5.83 16.80 -15.61
CA ASP A 196 -6.21 17.88 -16.52
C ASP A 196 -5.10 18.22 -17.52
N SER A 197 -4.18 17.27 -17.76
CA SER A 197 -3.07 17.45 -18.71
C SER A 197 -3.60 17.76 -20.11
N ASP A 198 -4.64 17.05 -20.56
CA ASP A 198 -5.22 17.25 -21.89
C ASP A 198 -5.85 18.64 -22.05
N LYS A 199 -6.27 19.27 -20.95
CA LYS A 199 -6.91 20.58 -20.94
C LYS A 199 -5.91 21.73 -20.88
N TYR A 200 -4.90 21.60 -20.02
CA TYR A 200 -3.96 22.70 -19.75
C TYR A 200 -2.58 22.52 -20.40
N CYS A 201 -2.17 21.29 -20.68
CA CYS A 201 -0.81 20.93 -21.10
C CYS A 201 -0.85 20.24 -22.48
N THR A 202 -1.57 20.84 -23.45
CA THR A 202 -1.82 20.27 -24.78
C THR A 202 -0.56 20.08 -25.63
N ALA A 203 0.48 20.87 -25.39
CA ALA A 203 1.72 20.80 -26.16
C ALA A 203 2.58 19.57 -25.81
N ARG A 204 2.49 19.07 -24.57
CA ARG A 204 3.32 17.94 -24.09
C ARG A 204 2.77 17.38 -22.77
N GLU A 205 2.79 16.07 -22.63
CA GLU A 205 2.61 15.43 -21.32
C GLU A 205 3.73 15.85 -20.34
N PRO A 206 3.38 16.30 -19.13
CA PRO A 206 4.34 16.70 -18.12
C PRO A 206 5.08 15.48 -17.55
N LYS A 207 6.39 15.62 -17.33
CA LYS A 207 7.24 14.56 -16.77
C LYS A 207 7.38 14.65 -15.26
N SER A 208 7.06 15.79 -14.67
CA SER A 208 7.16 16.03 -13.23
C SER A 208 5.97 16.83 -12.71
N ALA A 209 5.72 16.77 -11.40
CA ALA A 209 4.69 17.58 -10.75
C ALA A 209 4.95 19.09 -10.92
N GLU A 210 6.21 19.52 -10.97
CA GLU A 210 6.59 20.91 -11.20
C GLU A 210 6.28 21.38 -12.62
N GLU A 211 6.58 20.55 -13.64
CA GLU A 211 6.24 20.84 -15.04
C GLU A 211 4.72 20.94 -15.20
N TYR A 212 3.98 20.00 -14.59
CA TYR A 212 2.52 20.02 -14.58
C TYR A 212 1.96 21.27 -13.91
N ARG A 213 2.54 21.70 -12.79
CA ARG A 213 2.14 22.94 -12.12
C ARG A 213 2.36 24.16 -13.01
N LYS A 214 3.47 24.23 -13.74
CA LYS A 214 3.76 25.34 -14.66
C LYS A 214 2.75 25.39 -15.81
N CYS A 215 2.51 24.27 -16.50
CA CYS A 215 1.59 24.27 -17.64
C CYS A 215 0.12 24.43 -17.22
N SER A 216 -0.28 23.88 -16.07
CA SER A 216 -1.65 24.06 -15.56
C SER A 216 -1.95 25.39 -14.88
N GLY A 217 -0.94 26.26 -14.73
CA GLY A 217 -1.03 27.42 -13.82
C GLY A 217 -1.33 27.01 -12.37
N GLY A 218 -1.06 25.75 -12.03
CA GLY A 218 -1.39 25.08 -10.78
C GLY A 218 -2.89 24.97 -10.48
N LYS A 219 -3.75 24.99 -11.50
CA LYS A 219 -5.18 24.71 -11.37
C LYS A 219 -5.52 23.23 -11.61
N GLY A 220 -4.63 22.48 -12.25
CA GLY A 220 -4.85 21.08 -12.60
C GLY A 220 -4.76 20.16 -11.40
N LEU A 221 -5.63 19.15 -11.36
CA LEU A 221 -5.66 18.13 -10.32
C LEU A 221 -4.54 17.12 -10.51
N LEU A 222 -3.82 16.83 -9.42
CA LEU A 222 -2.80 15.79 -9.35
C LEU A 222 -3.34 14.58 -8.59
N GLY A 223 -3.58 13.49 -9.30
CA GLY A 223 -3.97 12.19 -8.76
C GLY A 223 -2.81 11.21 -8.65
N SER A 224 -3.15 9.96 -8.31
CA SER A 224 -2.20 8.86 -8.14
C SER A 224 -2.60 7.65 -8.98
N LYS A 225 -1.63 7.08 -9.70
CA LYS A 225 -1.70 5.74 -10.31
C LYS A 225 -0.90 4.77 -9.47
N LEU A 226 -1.53 3.69 -9.03
CA LEU A 226 -0.90 2.67 -8.22
C LEU A 226 -0.69 1.39 -9.03
N LYS A 227 0.47 0.80 -8.85
CA LYS A 227 0.80 -0.54 -9.37
C LYS A 227 1.24 -1.41 -8.20
N LEU A 228 0.50 -2.49 -7.97
CA LEU A 228 0.82 -3.52 -7.00
C LEU A 228 1.30 -4.76 -7.76
N ASP A 229 2.54 -5.16 -7.56
CA ASP A 229 3.09 -6.41 -8.05
C ASP A 229 3.37 -7.31 -6.84
N MET A 230 2.78 -8.50 -6.80
CA MET A 230 2.86 -9.42 -5.65
C MET A 230 3.16 -10.83 -6.13
N VAL A 231 4.16 -11.47 -5.54
CA VAL A 231 4.52 -12.87 -5.75
C VAL A 231 4.33 -13.62 -4.43
N TYR A 232 3.63 -14.74 -4.48
CA TYR A 232 3.48 -15.62 -3.31
C TYR A 232 3.54 -17.09 -3.69
N ILE A 233 4.03 -17.88 -2.74
CA ILE A 233 4.15 -19.34 -2.80
C ILE A 233 3.53 -19.90 -1.51
N PRO A 234 2.41 -20.64 -1.62
CA PRO A 234 1.87 -21.41 -0.49
C PRO A 234 2.84 -22.51 -0.07
N MET A 235 2.77 -22.94 1.19
CA MET A 235 3.56 -24.08 1.65
C MET A 235 3.03 -25.39 1.07
N GLN A 236 3.91 -26.38 0.92
CA GLN A 236 3.49 -27.75 0.62
C GLN A 236 2.67 -28.34 1.77
N PRO A 237 1.56 -29.06 1.49
CA PRO A 237 1.03 -29.44 0.16
C PRO A 237 -0.02 -28.48 -0.45
N LEU A 238 -0.16 -27.25 0.07
CA LEU A 238 -1.16 -26.28 -0.38
C LEU A 238 -0.78 -25.53 -1.67
N ASP A 239 0.45 -25.67 -2.13
CA ASP A 239 0.98 -25.19 -3.41
C ASP A 239 0.41 -25.95 -4.62
N MET A 240 -0.17 -27.12 -4.36
CA MET A 240 -0.79 -27.98 -5.38
C MET A 240 -2.31 -27.81 -5.48
N PRO A 241 -2.90 -28.07 -6.67
CA PRO A 241 -4.35 -28.14 -6.82
C PRO A 241 -4.96 -29.26 -5.95
N PRO A 242 -6.18 -29.09 -5.42
CA PRO A 242 -7.09 -27.95 -5.60
C PRO A 242 -6.81 -26.78 -4.63
N PHE A 243 -5.97 -26.96 -3.62
CA PHE A 243 -5.72 -25.97 -2.58
C PHE A 243 -5.10 -24.68 -3.12
N SER A 244 -4.15 -24.78 -4.05
CA SER A 244 -3.54 -23.60 -4.65
C SER A 244 -4.52 -22.76 -5.47
N TRP A 245 -5.55 -23.38 -6.06
CA TRP A 245 -6.61 -22.64 -6.74
C TRP A 245 -7.49 -21.86 -5.75
N TYR A 246 -7.82 -22.48 -4.61
CA TYR A 246 -8.56 -21.82 -3.55
C TYR A 246 -7.78 -20.66 -2.95
N ILE A 247 -6.53 -20.89 -2.55
CA ILE A 247 -5.66 -19.85 -1.97
C ILE A 247 -5.52 -18.70 -2.95
N ARG A 248 -5.29 -18.99 -4.23
CA ARG A 248 -5.22 -17.95 -5.26
C ARG A 248 -6.48 -17.12 -5.33
N ARG A 249 -7.65 -17.76 -5.36
CA ARG A 249 -8.95 -17.05 -5.40
C ARG A 249 -9.14 -16.16 -4.17
N VAL A 250 -8.83 -16.66 -2.98
CA VAL A 250 -8.97 -15.91 -1.72
C VAL A 250 -7.96 -14.75 -1.67
N THR A 251 -6.69 -15.00 -1.93
CA THR A 251 -5.64 -13.96 -1.93
C THR A 251 -5.97 -12.86 -2.94
N THR A 252 -6.33 -13.22 -4.19
CA THR A 252 -6.73 -12.22 -5.19
C THR A 252 -7.93 -11.40 -4.74
N LYS A 253 -8.98 -12.03 -4.18
CA LYS A 253 -10.18 -11.33 -3.71
C LYS A 253 -9.88 -10.41 -2.51
N SER A 254 -9.13 -10.91 -1.53
CA SER A 254 -8.76 -10.15 -0.33
C SER A 254 -7.87 -8.96 -0.67
N THR A 255 -6.85 -9.15 -1.51
CA THR A 255 -5.99 -8.07 -1.98
C THR A 255 -6.78 -7.03 -2.78
N LYS A 256 -7.70 -7.46 -3.65
CA LYS A 256 -8.57 -6.53 -4.39
C LYS A 256 -9.40 -5.68 -3.44
N SER A 257 -10.02 -6.32 -2.43
CA SER A 257 -10.80 -5.62 -1.42
C SER A 257 -9.98 -4.63 -0.60
N LEU A 258 -8.69 -4.91 -0.34
CA LEU A 258 -7.79 -3.97 0.32
C LEU A 258 -7.51 -2.73 -0.53
N MET A 259 -7.35 -2.91 -1.85
CA MET A 259 -7.13 -1.79 -2.77
C MET A 259 -8.39 -0.93 -2.91
N GLU A 260 -9.57 -1.55 -2.97
CA GLU A 260 -10.86 -0.83 -2.96
C GLU A 260 -11.07 -0.06 -1.65
N ASP A 261 -10.67 -0.61 -0.50
CA ASP A 261 -10.70 0.10 0.78
C ASP A 261 -9.79 1.33 0.77
N LEU A 262 -8.61 1.23 0.16
CA LEU A 262 -7.72 2.36 -0.02
C LEU A 262 -8.35 3.47 -0.90
N GLN A 263 -9.07 3.10 -1.96
CA GLN A 263 -9.83 4.05 -2.79
C GLN A 263 -10.93 4.75 -1.99
N ILE A 264 -11.69 4.00 -1.20
CA ILE A 264 -12.73 4.54 -0.32
C ILE A 264 -12.12 5.54 0.68
N ARG A 265 -10.97 5.21 1.28
CA ARG A 265 -10.26 6.14 2.17
C ARG A 265 -9.86 7.43 1.46
N GLY A 266 -9.38 7.31 0.22
CA GLY A 266 -9.06 8.45 -0.62
C GLY A 266 -10.29 9.35 -0.84
N ALA A 267 -11.43 8.76 -1.18
CA ALA A 267 -12.68 9.48 -1.40
C ALA A 267 -13.18 10.23 -0.15
N VAL A 268 -13.07 9.61 1.02
CA VAL A 268 -13.43 10.27 2.28
C VAL A 268 -12.53 11.46 2.57
N LEU A 269 -11.21 11.35 2.36
CA LEU A 269 -10.29 12.47 2.58
C LEU A 269 -10.54 13.66 1.64
N ARG A 270 -11.02 13.40 0.42
CA ARG A 270 -11.50 14.44 -0.51
C ARG A 270 -12.80 15.10 -0.06
N SER A 271 -13.61 14.40 0.74
CA SER A 271 -14.95 14.86 1.15
C SER A 271 -14.96 15.69 2.44
N ILE A 272 -13.83 15.78 3.16
CA ILE A 272 -13.65 16.63 4.36
C ILE A 272 -13.47 18.09 3.94
#